data_AF-A0A1I8GR98-F1
#
_entry.id   AF-A0A1I8GR98-F1
#
_cell.length_a   1.000
_cell.length_b   1.000
_cell.length_c   1.000
_cell.angle_alpha   90.00
_cell.angle_beta   90.00
_cell.angle_gamma   90.00
#
_symmetry.space_group_name_H-M   'P 1'
#
loop_
_entity.id
_entity.type
_entity.pdbx_description
1 polymer ?
#
loop_
_entity_poly.entity_id
_entity_poly.type
_entity_poly.pdbx_seq_one_letter_code
_entity_poly.pdbx_strand_id
1 'polypeptide(L)'
;MLSVLEDIELLSKALFEALATREQCSTSDRSASGQQQQQQQPLELNCEALVEQLRLREAKLHRLRDQAAKQQQLHEKANQLRALIDQQDLAIGQHQRQLMEADRLLSVAIFYSRQKLESLQTACQNPADSEELVKFAHKISASNGVMAPLGWGLGDPRRPYPTANEMARGLLKHVDEHGNFQPGIVEEVASLSAAAAAAAAAAA
;
A
#
# COMPACT_ATOMS: atom_id res chain seq x y z
N MET A 1 -3.21 -17.59 -43.79
CA MET A 1 -3.77 -18.95 -43.98
C MET A 1 -5.06 -18.91 -44.79
N LEU A 2 -6.02 -18.03 -44.45
CA LEU A 2 -7.28 -17.87 -45.19
C LEU A 2 -7.10 -17.71 -46.70
N SER A 3 -6.23 -16.79 -47.14
CA SER A 3 -5.95 -16.60 -48.57
C SER A 3 -5.34 -17.83 -49.27
N VAL A 4 -4.62 -18.70 -48.55
CA VAL A 4 -4.07 -19.94 -49.12
C VAL A 4 -5.16 -21.00 -49.26
N LEU A 5 -6.13 -21.04 -48.34
CA LEU A 5 -7.31 -21.90 -48.48
C LEU A 5 -8.21 -21.44 -49.62
N GLU A 6 -8.46 -20.13 -49.75
CA GLU A 6 -9.24 -19.54 -50.84
C GLU A 6 -8.61 -19.85 -52.22
N ASP A 7 -7.27 -19.74 -52.33
CA ASP A 7 -6.52 -20.14 -53.52
C ASP A 7 -6.70 -21.64 -53.85
N ILE A 8 -6.62 -22.52 -52.85
CA ILE A 8 -6.79 -23.98 -53.03
C ILE A 8 -8.22 -24.31 -53.47
N GLU A 9 -9.22 -23.66 -52.88
CA GLU A 9 -10.62 -23.83 -53.27
C GLU A 9 -10.84 -23.41 -54.72
N LEU A 10 -10.34 -22.23 -55.12
CA LEU A 10 -10.44 -21.72 -56.48
C LEU A 10 -9.76 -22.66 -57.50
N LEU A 11 -8.54 -23.11 -57.20
CA LEU A 11 -7.80 -24.05 -58.04
C LEU A 11 -8.49 -25.41 -58.15
N SER A 12 -9.08 -25.91 -57.06
CA SER A 12 -9.82 -27.18 -57.07
C SER A 12 -11.06 -27.10 -57.95
N LYS A 13 -11.83 -25.99 -57.89
CA LYS A 13 -12.99 -25.75 -58.74
C LYS A 13 -12.59 -25.68 -60.22
N ALA A 14 -11.54 -24.95 -60.54
CA ALA A 14 -11.02 -24.85 -61.91
C ALA A 14 -10.55 -26.20 -62.46
N LEU A 15 -9.94 -27.04 -61.63
CA LEU A 15 -9.53 -28.40 -62.01
C LEU A 15 -10.75 -29.30 -62.26
N PHE A 16 -11.76 -29.28 -61.39
CA PHE A 16 -12.99 -30.05 -61.60
C PHE A 16 -13.74 -29.61 -62.87
N GLU A 17 -13.76 -28.31 -63.19
CA GLU A 17 -14.36 -27.79 -64.41
C GLU A 17 -13.59 -28.23 -65.67
N ALA A 18 -12.25 -28.25 -65.62
CA ALA A 18 -11.40 -28.76 -66.69
C ALA A 18 -11.57 -30.28 -66.93
N LEU A 19 -11.81 -31.06 -65.86
CA LEU A 19 -12.10 -32.50 -65.98
C LEU A 19 -13.52 -32.76 -66.49
N ALA A 20 -14.51 -31.99 -66.05
CA ALA A 20 -15.89 -32.13 -66.50
C ALA A 20 -16.06 -31.80 -67.99
N THR A 21 -15.34 -30.79 -68.49
CA THR A 21 -15.33 -30.43 -69.92
C THR A 21 -14.63 -31.48 -70.79
N ARG A 22 -13.66 -32.22 -70.26
CA ARG A 22 -13.01 -33.37 -70.92
C ARG A 22 -13.99 -34.56 -71.11
N GLU A 23 -14.81 -34.87 -70.12
CA GLU A 23 -15.80 -35.96 -70.14
C GLU A 23 -17.00 -35.71 -71.09
N GLN A 24 -17.36 -34.44 -71.31
CA GLN A 24 -18.45 -34.06 -72.21
C GLN A 24 -18.07 -34.12 -73.70
N CYS A 25 -16.78 -33.96 -74.03
CA CYS A 25 -16.25 -34.08 -75.39
C CYS A 25 -16.12 -35.56 -75.83
N SER A 26 -15.81 -36.46 -74.92
CA SER A 26 -15.68 -37.91 -75.20
C SER A 26 -17.02 -38.63 -75.39
N THR A 27 -18.16 -38.02 -75.04
CA THR A 27 -19.50 -38.63 -75.17
C THR A 27 -20.27 -38.17 -76.41
N SER A 28 -19.90 -37.04 -77.05
CA SER A 28 -20.47 -36.61 -78.34
C SER A 28 -19.87 -37.30 -79.57
N ASP A 29 -18.71 -37.94 -79.44
CA ASP A 29 -17.94 -38.51 -80.57
C ASP A 29 -18.29 -39.98 -80.92
N ARG A 30 -19.55 -40.40 -80.75
CA ARG A 30 -20.05 -41.68 -81.33
C ARG A 30 -20.89 -41.50 -82.59
N SER A 31 -21.00 -40.29 -83.14
CA SER A 31 -21.80 -40.05 -84.36
C SER A 31 -21.22 -38.98 -85.28
N ALA A 32 -19.94 -39.07 -85.66
CA ALA A 32 -19.44 -38.49 -86.91
C ALA A 32 -18.04 -39.01 -87.26
N SER A 33 -17.96 -39.82 -88.31
CA SER A 33 -16.70 -40.17 -88.98
C SER A 33 -16.25 -39.03 -89.88
N GLY A 34 -15.01 -38.55 -89.72
CA GLY A 34 -14.37 -37.69 -90.71
C GLY A 34 -13.20 -36.88 -90.17
N GLN A 35 -11.99 -37.44 -90.32
CA GLN A 35 -10.71 -36.73 -90.48
C GLN A 35 -10.46 -35.48 -89.62
N GLN A 36 -9.60 -35.60 -88.60
CA GLN A 36 -8.47 -34.67 -88.40
C GLN A 36 -7.49 -35.21 -87.36
N GLN A 37 -6.28 -35.46 -87.84
CA GLN A 37 -5.08 -35.53 -87.03
C GLN A 37 -4.85 -34.17 -86.34
N GLN A 38 -4.31 -34.26 -85.13
CA GLN A 38 -3.41 -33.26 -84.53
C GLN A 38 -4.05 -32.08 -83.79
N GLN A 39 -4.54 -32.32 -82.56
CA GLN A 39 -4.45 -31.36 -81.45
C GLN A 39 -4.93 -31.97 -80.12
N GLN A 40 -4.18 -32.91 -79.55
CA GLN A 40 -4.42 -33.37 -78.16
C GLN A 40 -3.54 -32.64 -77.12
N GLN A 41 -2.64 -31.75 -77.51
CA GLN A 41 -1.61 -31.21 -76.60
C GLN A 41 -1.90 -29.91 -75.81
N PRO A 42 -2.99 -29.12 -75.99
CA PRO A 42 -3.19 -27.95 -75.12
C PRO A 42 -3.94 -28.24 -73.81
N LEU A 43 -4.73 -29.33 -73.71
CA LEU A 43 -5.64 -29.54 -72.57
C LEU A 43 -5.05 -30.38 -71.43
N GLU A 44 -4.25 -31.40 -71.74
CA GLU A 44 -3.58 -32.22 -70.70
C GLU A 44 -2.54 -31.40 -69.92
N LEU A 45 -1.89 -30.44 -70.60
CA LEU A 45 -0.92 -29.52 -69.99
C LEU A 45 -1.56 -28.58 -68.94
N ASN A 46 -2.83 -28.20 -69.14
CA ASN A 46 -3.56 -27.33 -68.21
C ASN A 46 -3.96 -28.06 -66.92
N CYS A 47 -4.34 -29.34 -67.03
CA CYS A 47 -4.67 -30.15 -65.86
C CYS A 47 -3.42 -30.44 -65.02
N GLU A 48 -2.32 -30.81 -65.67
CA GLU A 48 -1.04 -31.06 -64.98
C GLU A 48 -0.51 -29.80 -64.29
N ALA A 49 -0.60 -28.63 -64.93
CA ALA A 49 -0.23 -27.34 -64.34
C ALA A 49 -1.09 -26.97 -63.12
N LEU A 50 -2.42 -27.19 -63.18
CA LEU A 50 -3.33 -26.96 -62.06
C LEU A 50 -3.05 -27.88 -60.87
N VAL A 51 -2.75 -29.16 -61.13
CA VAL A 51 -2.36 -30.13 -60.09
C VAL A 51 -1.06 -29.69 -59.41
N GLU A 52 -0.07 -29.24 -60.18
CA GLU A 52 1.22 -28.81 -59.62
C GLU A 52 1.08 -27.52 -58.79
N GLN A 53 0.22 -26.58 -59.22
CA GLN A 53 -0.12 -25.40 -58.42
C GLN A 53 -0.86 -25.75 -57.12
N LEU A 54 -1.77 -26.73 -57.14
CA LEU A 54 -2.42 -27.24 -55.94
C LEU A 54 -1.42 -27.86 -54.97
N ARG A 55 -0.51 -28.71 -55.45
CA ARG A 55 0.57 -29.30 -54.61
C ARG A 55 1.44 -28.23 -53.97
N LEU A 56 1.79 -27.18 -54.72
CA LEU A 56 2.61 -26.08 -54.21
C LEU A 56 1.87 -25.29 -53.10
N ARG A 57 0.55 -25.07 -53.26
CA ARG A 57 -0.28 -24.41 -52.24
C ARG A 57 -0.53 -25.27 -51.02
N GLU A 58 -0.72 -26.58 -51.20
CA GLU A 58 -0.79 -27.55 -50.10
C GLU A 58 0.51 -27.59 -49.29
N ALA A 59 1.67 -27.64 -49.95
CA ALA A 59 2.97 -27.55 -49.29
C ALA A 59 3.16 -26.22 -48.53
N LYS A 60 2.68 -25.10 -49.10
CA LYS A 60 2.69 -23.79 -48.44
C LYS A 60 1.78 -23.78 -47.20
N LEU A 61 0.61 -24.41 -47.26
CA LEU A 61 -0.32 -24.54 -46.14
C LEU A 61 0.29 -25.37 -45.01
N HIS A 62 0.94 -26.50 -45.32
CA HIS A 62 1.65 -27.30 -44.34
C HIS A 62 2.75 -26.51 -43.63
N ARG A 63 3.56 -25.75 -44.37
CA ARG A 63 4.58 -24.87 -43.78
C ARG A 63 3.97 -23.84 -42.83
N LEU A 64 2.87 -23.21 -43.22
CA LEU A 64 2.16 -22.25 -42.37
C LEU A 64 1.56 -22.90 -41.12
N ARG A 65 1.01 -24.11 -41.23
CA ARG A 65 0.53 -24.88 -40.08
C ARG A 65 1.66 -25.17 -39.10
N ASP A 66 2.81 -25.62 -39.58
CA ASP A 66 3.95 -25.95 -38.73
C ASP A 66 4.55 -24.70 -38.07
N GLN A 67 4.55 -23.56 -38.77
CA GLN A 67 4.91 -22.26 -38.19
C GLN A 67 3.91 -21.83 -37.13
N ALA A 68 2.61 -21.97 -37.36
CA ALA A 68 1.58 -21.65 -36.39
C ALA A 68 1.71 -22.50 -35.12
N ALA A 69 2.00 -23.80 -35.25
CA ALA A 69 2.23 -24.68 -34.10
C ALA A 69 3.45 -24.22 -33.25
N LYS A 70 4.55 -23.81 -33.92
CA LYS A 70 5.73 -23.26 -33.22
C LYS A 70 5.41 -21.93 -32.53
N GLN A 71 4.67 -21.05 -33.20
CA GLN A 71 4.23 -19.77 -32.64
C GLN A 71 3.31 -19.97 -31.43
N GLN A 72 2.41 -20.95 -31.48
CA GLN A 72 1.54 -21.30 -30.36
C GLN A 72 2.35 -21.71 -29.13
N GLN A 73 3.32 -22.63 -29.29
CA GLN A 73 4.18 -23.06 -28.18
C GLN A 73 5.00 -21.91 -27.58
N LEU A 74 5.49 -20.98 -28.42
CA LEU A 74 6.18 -19.78 -27.96
C LEU A 74 5.23 -18.84 -27.21
N HIS A 75 4.00 -18.67 -27.71
CA HIS A 75 2.98 -17.87 -27.04
C HIS A 75 2.59 -18.44 -25.68
N GLU A 76 2.44 -19.75 -25.55
CA GLU A 76 2.18 -20.42 -24.27
C GLU A 76 3.30 -20.14 -23.25
N LYS A 77 4.56 -20.29 -23.67
CA LYS A 77 5.73 -19.96 -22.82
C LYS A 77 5.76 -18.48 -22.45
N ALA A 78 5.48 -17.59 -23.41
CA ALA A 78 5.44 -16.15 -23.15
C ALA A 78 4.36 -15.80 -22.13
N ASN A 79 3.18 -16.43 -22.22
CA ASN A 79 2.08 -16.22 -21.27
C ASN A 79 2.43 -16.74 -19.87
N GLN A 80 3.08 -17.91 -19.77
CA GLN A 80 3.57 -18.44 -18.50
C GLN A 80 4.58 -17.50 -17.83
N LEU A 81 5.55 -17.00 -18.60
CA LEU A 81 6.54 -16.04 -18.09
C LEU A 81 5.88 -14.74 -17.64
N ARG A 82 4.87 -14.26 -18.38
CA ARG A 82 4.13 -13.04 -18.01
C ARG A 82 3.39 -13.20 -16.70
N ALA A 83 2.72 -14.34 -16.51
CA ALA A 83 2.06 -14.66 -15.25
C ALA A 83 3.04 -14.76 -14.07
N LEU A 84 4.25 -15.28 -14.29
CA LEU A 84 5.30 -15.30 -13.26
C LEU A 84 5.79 -13.89 -12.92
N ILE A 85 5.97 -13.03 -13.93
CA ILE A 85 6.34 -11.62 -13.71
C ILE A 85 5.27 -10.93 -12.88
N ASP A 86 3.99 -11.08 -13.23
CA ASP A 86 2.88 -10.46 -12.50
C ASP A 86 2.83 -10.90 -11.03
N GLN A 87 3.11 -12.18 -10.75
CA GLN A 87 3.21 -12.71 -9.39
C GLN A 87 4.39 -12.10 -8.61
N GLN A 88 5.55 -11.97 -9.25
CA GLN A 88 6.73 -11.38 -8.63
C GLN A 88 6.53 -9.89 -8.36
N ASP A 89 5.92 -9.15 -9.29
CA ASP A 89 5.61 -7.74 -9.11
C ASP A 89 4.65 -7.51 -7.93
N LEU A 90 3.67 -8.41 -7.75
CA LEU A 90 2.80 -8.38 -6.58
C LEU A 90 3.59 -8.58 -5.28
N ALA A 91 4.52 -9.54 -5.24
CA ALA A 91 5.36 -9.81 -4.08
C ALA A 91 6.29 -8.62 -3.78
N ILE A 92 6.93 -8.03 -4.80
CA ILE A 92 7.76 -6.84 -4.67
C ILE A 92 6.93 -5.68 -4.08
N GLY A 93 5.72 -5.45 -4.58
CA GLY A 93 4.82 -4.42 -4.05
C GLY A 93 4.37 -4.67 -2.61
N GLN A 94 4.23 -5.94 -2.20
CA GLN A 94 3.97 -6.28 -0.80
C GLN A 94 5.18 -5.98 0.09
N HIS A 95 6.38 -6.40 -0.33
CA HIS A 95 7.61 -6.14 0.43
C HIS A 95 7.92 -4.64 0.53
N GLN A 96 7.71 -3.88 -0.53
CA GLN A 96 7.89 -2.42 -0.52
C GLN A 96 6.98 -1.75 0.52
N ARG A 97 5.71 -2.16 0.61
CA ARG A 97 4.78 -1.64 1.62
C ARG A 97 5.23 -1.97 3.04
N GLN A 98 5.63 -3.22 3.29
CA GLN A 98 6.15 -3.64 4.60
C GLN A 98 7.40 -2.84 4.99
N LEU A 99 8.30 -2.58 4.03
CA LEU A 99 9.51 -1.82 4.29
C LEU A 99 9.20 -0.36 4.64
N MET A 100 8.27 0.28 3.92
CA MET A 100 7.83 1.64 4.21
C MET A 100 7.16 1.75 5.59
N GLU A 101 6.37 0.75 5.96
CA GLU A 101 5.73 0.70 7.28
C GLU A 101 6.77 0.54 8.41
N ALA A 102 7.75 -0.35 8.21
CA ALA A 102 8.84 -0.55 9.15
C ALA A 102 9.69 0.72 9.31
N ASP A 103 10.02 1.40 8.22
CA ASP A 103 10.78 2.66 8.24
C ASP A 103 10.04 3.77 8.99
N ARG A 104 8.72 3.91 8.75
CA ARG A 104 7.88 4.83 9.49
C ARG A 104 7.87 4.52 10.99
N LEU A 105 7.67 3.26 11.36
CA LEU A 105 7.65 2.84 12.76
C LEU A 105 8.99 3.10 13.45
N LEU A 106 10.09 2.76 12.78
CA LEU A 106 11.45 2.99 13.29
C LEU A 106 11.72 4.48 13.49
N SER A 107 11.34 5.33 12.53
CA SER A 107 11.50 6.78 12.62
C SER A 107 10.78 7.35 13.84
N VAL A 108 9.54 6.92 14.08
CA VAL A 108 8.75 7.32 15.25
C VAL A 108 9.38 6.81 16.55
N ALA A 109 9.83 5.55 16.57
CA ALA A 109 10.49 4.96 17.75
C ALA A 109 11.78 5.70 18.10
N ILE A 110 12.61 6.06 17.11
CA ILE A 110 13.84 6.83 17.31
C ILE A 110 13.51 8.22 17.88
N PHE A 111 12.49 8.90 17.35
CA PHE A 111 12.07 10.21 17.85
C PHE A 111 11.68 10.15 19.33
N TYR A 112 10.78 9.23 19.71
CA TYR A 112 10.37 9.09 21.11
C TYR A 112 11.50 8.63 22.02
N SER A 113 12.40 7.78 21.53
CA SER A 113 13.57 7.34 22.30
C SER A 113 14.50 8.50 22.61
N ARG A 114 14.75 9.39 21.63
CA ARG A 114 15.55 10.61 21.84
C ARG A 114 14.88 11.55 22.85
N GLN A 115 13.59 11.80 22.68
CA GLN A 115 12.82 12.61 23.64
C GLN A 115 12.87 12.03 25.05
N LYS A 116 12.80 10.69 25.18
CA LYS A 116 12.88 10.02 26.49
C LYS A 116 14.28 10.12 27.11
N LEU A 117 15.34 10.03 26.30
CA LEU A 117 16.71 10.22 26.75
C LEU A 117 16.96 11.66 27.25
N GLU A 118 16.44 12.67 26.54
CA GLU A 118 16.49 14.07 26.99
C GLU A 118 15.79 14.24 28.34
N SER A 119 14.57 13.71 28.47
CA SER A 119 13.81 13.74 29.74
C SER A 119 14.56 13.03 30.88
N LEU A 120 15.20 11.89 30.61
CA LEU A 120 16.02 11.19 31.59
C LEU A 120 17.24 12.01 31.98
N GLN A 121 17.90 12.67 31.03
CA GLN A 121 19.05 13.52 31.32
C GLN A 121 18.66 14.70 32.21
N THR A 122 17.52 15.35 31.95
CA THR A 122 16.99 16.43 32.81
C THR A 122 16.65 15.92 34.22
N ALA A 123 16.07 14.72 34.34
CA ALA A 123 15.77 14.11 35.65
C ALA A 123 17.05 13.71 36.41
N CYS A 124 18.08 13.22 35.71
CA CYS A 124 19.37 12.91 36.32
C CYS A 124 20.11 14.17 36.79
N GLN A 125 19.94 15.31 36.08
CA GLN A 125 20.49 16.60 36.51
C GLN A 125 19.78 17.16 37.73
N ASN A 126 18.48 16.89 37.88
CA ASN A 126 17.65 17.33 39.00
C ASN A 126 17.03 16.12 39.70
N PRO A 127 17.83 15.33 40.44
CA PRO A 127 17.31 14.18 41.15
C PRO A 127 16.32 14.65 42.23
N ALA A 128 15.09 14.15 42.18
CA ALA A 128 14.11 14.39 43.23
C ALA A 128 14.42 13.45 44.41
N ASP A 129 14.44 14.00 45.63
CA ASP A 129 14.57 13.20 46.84
C ASP A 129 13.27 12.42 47.08
N SER A 130 13.39 11.10 47.25
CA SER A 130 12.23 10.23 47.48
C SER A 130 11.50 10.56 48.78
N GLU A 131 12.23 11.01 49.80
CA GLU A 131 11.63 11.39 51.09
C GLU A 131 10.78 12.66 50.98
N GLU A 132 11.27 13.68 50.26
CA GLU A 132 10.46 14.86 49.94
C GLU A 132 9.25 14.51 49.08
N LEU A 133 9.43 13.65 48.07
CA LEU A 133 8.33 13.19 47.22
C LEU A 133 7.22 12.54 48.03
N VAL A 134 7.57 11.66 48.98
CA VAL A 134 6.61 10.98 49.87
C VAL A 134 5.93 11.99 50.80
N LYS A 135 6.69 12.93 51.40
CA LYS A 135 6.12 13.99 52.24
C LYS A 135 5.11 14.86 51.48
N PHE A 136 5.45 15.27 50.25
CA PHE A 136 4.54 16.07 49.42
C PHE A 136 3.35 15.25 48.93
N ALA A 137 3.54 14.00 48.53
CA ALA A 137 2.44 13.11 48.16
C ALA A 137 1.44 12.94 49.31
N HIS A 138 1.92 12.74 50.54
CA HIS A 138 1.08 12.67 51.73
C HIS A 138 0.35 14.00 51.98
N LYS A 139 1.05 15.14 51.91
CA LYS A 139 0.43 16.47 52.08
C LYS A 139 -0.68 16.72 51.06
N ILE A 140 -0.41 16.46 49.78
CA ILE A 140 -1.36 16.65 48.68
C ILE A 140 -2.58 15.73 48.84
N SER A 141 -2.36 14.48 49.26
CA SER A 141 -3.43 13.51 49.52
C SER A 141 -4.28 13.90 50.73
N ALA A 142 -3.65 14.39 51.80
CA ALA A 142 -4.33 14.85 53.00
C ALA A 142 -5.09 16.17 52.79
N SER A 143 -4.59 17.06 51.92
CA SER A 143 -5.17 18.37 51.68
C SER A 143 -6.32 18.38 50.65
N ASN A 144 -6.81 17.22 50.21
CA ASN A 144 -7.88 17.07 49.19
C ASN A 144 -7.66 17.92 47.91
N GLY A 145 -6.41 18.24 47.58
CA GLY A 145 -6.06 19.20 46.51
C GLY A 145 -6.06 18.61 45.10
N VAL A 146 -6.20 17.29 44.97
CA VAL A 146 -6.04 16.56 43.69
C VAL A 146 -7.32 16.61 42.84
N MET A 147 -8.49 16.51 43.46
CA MET A 147 -9.77 16.44 42.77
C MET A 147 -10.92 16.86 43.69
N ALA A 148 -11.93 17.54 43.14
CA ALA A 148 -13.14 17.85 43.88
C ALA A 148 -13.92 16.56 44.22
N PRO A 149 -14.34 16.35 45.49
CA PRO A 149 -15.17 15.22 45.87
C PRO A 149 -16.50 15.17 45.12
N LEU A 150 -17.02 13.96 44.89
CA LEU A 150 -18.32 13.75 44.26
C LEU A 150 -19.43 14.29 45.19
N GLY A 151 -20.01 15.44 44.84
CA GLY A 151 -21.02 16.16 45.66
C GLY A 151 -20.51 17.43 46.34
N TRP A 152 -19.29 17.89 46.02
CA TRP A 152 -18.73 19.13 46.53
C TRP A 152 -19.64 20.35 46.20
N GLY A 153 -19.96 21.15 47.23
CA GLY A 153 -20.82 22.33 47.15
C GLY A 153 -20.30 23.52 47.95
N LEU A 154 -20.96 24.68 47.86
CA LEU A 154 -20.59 25.88 48.62
C LEU A 154 -20.66 25.60 50.13
N GLY A 155 -19.52 25.74 50.82
CA GLY A 155 -19.39 25.50 52.26
C GLY A 155 -18.72 24.18 52.64
N ASP A 156 -18.41 23.31 51.68
CA ASP A 156 -17.70 22.05 51.94
C ASP A 156 -16.19 22.29 52.18
N PRO A 157 -15.63 21.78 53.30
CA PRO A 157 -14.21 21.88 53.62
C PRO A 157 -13.29 21.03 52.74
N ARG A 158 -13.80 19.99 52.05
CA ARG A 158 -13.01 19.07 51.20
C ARG A 158 -12.81 19.62 49.78
N ARG A 159 -12.50 20.90 49.63
CA ARG A 159 -12.35 21.56 48.33
C ARG A 159 -10.90 21.53 47.83
N PRO A 160 -10.66 21.48 46.51
CA PRO A 160 -9.32 21.39 45.96
C PRO A 160 -8.59 22.74 45.82
N TYR A 161 -9.22 23.87 46.17
CA TYR A 161 -8.64 25.21 46.01
C TYR A 161 -8.82 26.10 47.25
N PRO A 162 -7.97 27.14 47.43
CA PRO A 162 -8.05 28.06 48.55
C PRO A 162 -9.33 28.93 48.54
N THR A 163 -10.00 29.10 49.68
CA THR A 163 -11.15 30.04 49.80
C THR A 163 -10.72 31.49 49.92
N ALA A 164 -11.63 32.42 49.62
CA ALA A 164 -11.44 33.84 49.88
C ALA A 164 -11.06 34.15 51.34
N ASN A 165 -11.62 33.42 52.32
CA ASN A 165 -11.26 33.61 53.72
C ASN A 165 -9.84 33.10 54.03
N GLU A 166 -9.43 31.96 53.46
CA GLU A 166 -8.05 31.46 53.58
C GLU A 166 -7.03 32.37 52.89
N MET A 167 -7.36 32.89 51.70
CA MET A 167 -6.53 33.87 51.00
C MET A 167 -6.45 35.19 51.78
N ALA A 168 -7.56 35.63 52.37
CA ALA A 168 -7.61 36.83 53.21
C ALA A 168 -6.88 36.68 54.55
N ARG A 169 -6.81 35.45 55.08
CA ARG A 169 -5.98 35.11 56.26
C ARG A 169 -4.50 34.95 55.91
N GLY A 170 -4.18 34.80 54.62
CA GLY A 170 -2.82 34.70 54.13
C GLY A 170 -2.12 36.04 54.00
N LEU A 171 -0.85 35.97 53.60
CA LEU A 171 0.00 37.14 53.34
C LEU A 171 -0.51 38.00 52.18
N LEU A 172 -1.30 37.41 51.28
CA LEU A 172 -1.83 38.08 50.09
C LEU A 172 -2.71 39.29 50.43
N LYS A 173 -3.44 39.27 51.55
CA LYS A 173 -4.26 40.41 52.00
C LYS A 173 -3.44 41.67 52.27
N HIS A 174 -2.17 41.51 52.58
CA HIS A 174 -1.32 42.59 53.03
C HIS A 174 -0.37 43.09 51.93
N VAL A 175 -0.68 42.74 50.69
CA VAL A 175 -0.01 43.22 49.48
C VAL A 175 -0.80 44.43 48.98
N ASP A 176 -0.12 45.56 48.83
CA ASP A 176 -0.72 46.77 48.26
C ASP A 176 -0.97 46.59 46.76
N GLU A 177 -1.76 47.47 46.13
CA GLU A 177 -2.10 47.41 44.69
C GLU A 177 -0.87 47.41 43.76
N HIS A 178 0.30 47.77 44.29
CA HIS A 178 1.58 47.86 43.58
C HIS A 178 2.46 46.61 43.79
N GLY A 179 1.96 45.58 44.47
CA GLY A 179 2.68 44.32 44.71
C GLY A 179 3.65 44.34 45.90
N ASN A 180 3.66 45.42 46.70
CA ASN A 180 4.54 45.57 47.85
C ASN A 180 3.84 45.12 49.14
N PHE A 181 4.53 44.36 49.99
CA PHE A 181 4.04 44.02 51.33
C PHE A 181 4.11 45.26 52.23
N GLN A 182 3.10 45.48 53.08
CA GLN A 182 3.15 46.64 53.97
C GLN A 182 4.33 46.55 54.95
N PRO A 183 5.00 47.69 55.23
CA PRO A 183 6.14 47.73 56.15
C PRO A 183 5.64 47.45 57.57
N GLY A 184 5.99 46.28 58.11
CA GLY A 184 5.60 45.81 59.44
C GLY A 184 5.31 44.32 59.47
N ILE A 185 4.67 43.79 58.43
CA ILE A 185 4.30 42.35 58.38
C ILE A 185 5.54 41.48 58.13
N VAL A 186 6.51 41.96 57.35
CA VAL A 186 7.77 41.24 57.12
C VAL A 186 8.51 41.01 58.45
N GLU A 187 8.44 41.97 59.35
CA GLU A 187 9.06 41.92 60.69
C GLU A 187 8.25 41.03 61.64
N GLU A 188 6.92 41.12 61.62
CA GLU A 188 6.04 40.22 62.37
C GLU A 188 6.16 38.75 61.92
N VAL A 189 6.19 38.50 60.61
CA VAL A 189 6.36 37.15 60.04
C VAL A 189 7.74 36.60 60.37
N ALA A 190 8.80 37.42 60.32
CA ALA A 190 10.12 37.01 60.76
C ALA A 190 10.09 36.60 62.24
N SER A 191 9.42 37.36 63.10
CA SER A 191 9.28 37.05 64.53
C SER A 191 8.47 35.77 64.80
N LEU A 192 7.39 35.55 64.05
CA LEU A 192 6.55 34.34 64.11
C LEU A 192 7.28 33.10 63.61
N SER A 193 8.08 33.24 62.55
CA SER A 193 8.93 32.15 62.04
C SER A 193 9.99 31.75 63.06
N ALA A 194 10.58 32.73 63.77
CA ALA A 194 11.56 32.49 64.82
C ALA A 194 10.92 31.79 66.04
N ALA A 195 9.70 32.20 66.42
CA ALA A 195 8.94 31.56 67.48
C ALA A 195 8.51 30.12 67.13
N ALA A 196 8.09 29.88 65.87
CA ALA A 196 7.74 28.55 65.39
C ALA A 196 8.96 27.62 65.33
N ALA A 197 10.12 28.12 64.90
CA ALA A 197 11.37 27.36 64.92
C ALA A 197 11.79 26.98 66.35
N ALA A 198 11.62 27.88 67.32
CA ALA A 198 11.88 27.60 68.73
C ALA A 198 10.93 26.54 69.32
N ALA A 199 9.64 26.58 68.96
CA ALA A 199 8.66 25.58 69.39
C ALA A 199 8.92 24.20 68.78
N ALA A 200 9.34 24.13 67.50
CA ALA A 200 9.71 22.89 66.85
C ALA A 200 10.97 22.25 67.47
N ALA A 201 11.94 23.06 67.91
CA ALA A 201 13.13 22.57 68.62
C ALA A 201 12.85 22.06 70.04
N ALA A 202 11.77 22.53 70.68
CA ALA A 202 11.35 22.07 72.02
C ALA A 202 10.49 20.80 71.99
N ALA A 203 9.97 20.42 70.82
CA ALA A 203 9.13 19.24 70.62
C ALA A 203 9.87 18.04 69.98
N ALA A 204 11.17 18.20 69.72
CA ALA A 204 12.11 17.16 69.29
C ALA A 204 12.90 16.62 70.48
#